data_AF-A0A971NQ22-F1
#
_entry.id   AF-A0A971NQ22-F1
#
_cell.length_a   1.000
_cell.length_b   1.000
_cell.length_c   1.000
_cell.angle_alpha   90.00
_cell.angle_beta   90.00
_cell.angle_gamma   90.00
#
_symmetry.space_group_name_H-M   'P 1'
#
loop_
_entity.id
_entity.type
_entity.pdbx_description
1 polymer ?
#
loop_
_entity_poly.entity_id
_entity_poly.type
_entity_poly.pdbx_seq_one_letter_code
_entity_poly.pdbx_strand_id
1 'polypeptide(L)' 'MRTEKKRADQGNIERVRMKISRLFAQCLCEMENTAAIAGLTMKDAGVDVERYSVCSDTCVVELKLQLEDQMLQPIRR' A
#
# COMPACT_ATOMS: atom_id res chain seq x y z
N MET A 1 -26.81 -26.59 -15.76
CA MET A 1 -26.54 -25.48 -14.81
C MET A 1 -25.06 -25.48 -14.43
N ARG A 2 -24.20 -24.72 -15.11
CA ARG A 2 -22.76 -24.56 -14.73
C ARG A 2 -22.23 -23.12 -14.88
N THR A 3 -23.06 -22.19 -15.32
CA THR A 3 -22.66 -20.82 -15.70
C THR A 3 -22.93 -19.78 -14.61
N GLU A 4 -23.78 -20.07 -13.63
CA GLU A 4 -24.16 -19.12 -12.57
C GLU A 4 -23.15 -19.06 -11.41
N LYS A 5 -22.38 -20.13 -11.18
CA LYS A 5 -21.40 -20.18 -10.07
C LYS A 5 -20.18 -19.26 -10.29
N LYS A 6 -19.79 -18.98 -11.55
CA LYS A 6 -18.63 -18.13 -11.88
C LYS A 6 -18.86 -16.63 -11.72
N ARG A 7 -20.10 -16.14 -11.89
CA ARG A 7 -20.39 -14.70 -11.84
C ARG A 7 -20.38 -14.15 -10.41
N ALA A 8 -20.82 -14.95 -9.44
CA ALA A 8 -20.79 -14.61 -8.02
C ALA A 8 -19.34 -14.45 -7.50
N ASP A 9 -18.41 -15.28 -8.00
CA ASP A 9 -16.99 -15.22 -7.62
C ASP A 9 -16.27 -14.01 -8.24
N GLN A 10 -16.59 -13.64 -9.48
CA GLN A 10 -15.98 -12.49 -10.16
C GLN A 10 -16.31 -11.16 -9.46
N GLY A 11 -17.59 -10.96 -9.09
CA GLY A 11 -18.03 -9.77 -8.36
C GLY A 11 -17.42 -9.67 -6.95
N ASN A 12 -17.16 -10.83 -6.32
CA ASN A 12 -16.46 -10.87 -5.04
C ASN A 12 -14.98 -10.45 -5.20
N ILE A 13 -14.29 -10.96 -6.23
CA ILE A 13 -12.90 -10.59 -6.53
C ILE A 13 -12.76 -9.09 -6.81
N GLU A 14 -13.66 -8.52 -7.63
CA GLU A 14 -13.61 -7.09 -7.95
C GLU A 14 -13.88 -6.22 -6.72
N ARG A 15 -14.85 -6.60 -5.89
CA ARG A 15 -15.12 -5.93 -4.61
C ARG A 15 -13.93 -5.99 -3.66
N VAL A 16 -13.28 -7.15 -3.55
CA VAL A 16 -12.07 -7.33 -2.72
C VAL A 16 -10.93 -6.47 -3.27
N ARG A 17 -10.72 -6.45 -4.59
CA ARG A 17 -9.70 -5.62 -5.25
C ARG A 17 -9.92 -4.14 -4.94
N MET A 18 -11.14 -3.61 -5.13
CA MET A 18 -11.47 -2.22 -4.78
C MET A 18 -11.21 -1.90 -3.32
N LYS A 19 -11.54 -2.84 -2.40
CA LYS A 19 -11.30 -2.65 -0.98
C LYS A 19 -9.81 -2.57 -0.67
N ILE A 20 -8.99 -3.45 -1.25
CA ILE A 20 -7.52 -3.42 -1.10
C ILE A 20 -6.95 -2.11 -1.64
N SER A 21 -7.37 -1.67 -2.83
CA SER A 21 -6.92 -0.40 -3.41
C SER A 21 -7.25 0.81 -2.53
N ARG A 22 -8.45 0.83 -1.92
CA ARG A 22 -8.83 1.89 -0.97
C ARG A 22 -7.98 1.87 0.30
N LEU A 23 -7.77 0.69 0.89
CA LEU A 23 -6.94 0.54 2.09
C LEU A 23 -5.50 1.00 1.83
N PHE A 24 -4.96 0.63 0.67
CA PHE A 24 -3.61 1.05 0.28
C PHE A 24 -3.50 2.57 0.09
N ALA A 25 -4.45 3.19 -0.61
CA ALA A 25 -4.49 4.64 -0.79
C ALA A 25 -4.66 5.39 0.55
N GLN A 26 -5.52 4.87 1.44
CA GLN A 26 -5.70 5.42 2.78
C GLN A 26 -4.41 5.35 3.59
N CYS A 27 -3.70 4.22 3.58
CA CYS A 27 -2.44 4.05 4.29
C CYS A 27 -1.39 5.07 3.83
N LEU A 28 -1.23 5.27 2.51
CA LEU A 28 -0.33 6.29 1.98
C LEU A 28 -0.72 7.70 2.43
N CYS A 29 -2.00 8.04 2.34
CA CYS A 29 -2.50 9.35 2.75
C CYS A 29 -2.32 9.61 4.25
N GLU A 30 -2.52 8.59 5.09
CA GLU A 30 -2.28 8.69 6.54
C GLU A 30 -0.79 8.95 6.83
N MET A 31 0.13 8.24 6.17
CA MET A 31 1.57 8.50 6.32
C MET A 31 1.96 9.91 5.87
N GLU A 32 1.46 10.38 4.72
CA GLU A 32 1.68 11.75 4.22
C GLU A 32 1.15 12.78 5.22
N ASN A 33 -0.07 12.59 5.74
CA ASN A 33 -0.68 13.49 6.73
C ASN A 33 0.08 13.50 8.05
N THR A 34 0.54 12.34 8.55
CA THR A 34 1.34 12.25 9.77
C THR A 34 2.63 13.06 9.63
N ALA A 35 3.34 12.92 8.51
CA ALA A 35 4.53 13.73 8.25
C ALA A 35 4.18 15.23 8.15
N ALA A 36 3.12 15.57 7.40
CA ALA A 36 2.73 16.96 7.18
C ALA A 36 2.29 17.69 8.46
N ILE A 37 1.58 17.02 9.38
CA ILE A 37 1.20 17.58 10.69
C ILE A 37 2.45 17.97 11.50
N ALA A 38 3.54 17.22 11.35
CA ALA A 38 4.83 17.53 11.98
C ALA A 38 5.66 18.57 11.18
N GLY A 39 5.15 19.08 10.05
CA GLY A 39 5.88 19.98 9.16
C GLY A 39 6.97 19.28 8.34
N LEU A 40 6.89 17.95 8.20
CA LEU A 40 7.85 17.10 7.50
C LEU A 40 7.27 16.58 6.18
N THR A 41 8.16 16.17 5.28
CA THR A 41 7.79 15.30 4.16
C THR A 41 7.93 13.83 4.56
N MET A 42 7.34 12.92 3.78
CA MET A 42 7.56 11.48 3.98
C MET A 42 9.05 11.11 3.93
N LYS A 43 9.81 11.78 3.06
CA LYS A 43 11.25 11.55 2.91
C LYS A 43 12.04 11.98 4.16
N ASP A 44 11.65 13.10 4.79
CA ASP A 44 12.23 13.52 6.07
C ASP A 44 11.92 12.52 7.19
N ALA A 45 10.76 11.84 7.10
CA ALA A 45 10.37 10.75 7.99
C ALA A 45 11.00 9.40 7.62
N GLY A 46 11.98 9.37 6.71
CA GLY A 46 12.67 8.15 6.29
C GLY A 46 11.85 7.23 5.38
N VAL A 47 10.77 7.72 4.78
CA VAL A 47 9.94 6.96 3.85
C VAL A 47 10.08 7.52 2.43
N ASP A 48 10.62 6.72 1.53
CA ASP A 48 10.60 7.01 0.09
C ASP A 48 9.47 6.24 -0.59
N VAL A 49 8.78 6.90 -1.51
CA VAL A 49 7.63 6.35 -2.24
C VAL A 49 7.84 6.57 -3.74
N GLU A 50 8.02 5.48 -4.47
CA GLU A 50 8.14 5.51 -5.93
C GLU A 50 6.95 4.82 -6.58
N ARG A 51 6.45 5.39 -7.68
CA ARG A 51 5.31 4.85 -8.42
C ARG A 51 5.72 4.65 -9.87
N TYR A 52 5.60 3.41 -10.36
CA TYR A 52 5.91 3.04 -11.73
C TYR A 52 4.65 2.53 -12.41
N SER A 53 4.27 3.17 -13.51
CA SER A 53 3.19 2.65 -14.35
C SER A 53 3.70 1.45 -15.15
N VAL A 54 3.01 0.31 -15.06
CA VAL A 54 3.35 -0.91 -15.83
C VAL A 54 2.43 -1.06 -17.03
N CYS A 55 1.14 -0.77 -16.85
CA CYS A 55 0.16 -0.61 -17.93
C CYS A 55 -0.92 0.42 -17.52
N SER A 56 -1.90 0.71 -18.38
CA SER A 56 -2.95 1.71 -18.12
C SER A 56 -3.73 1.49 -16.82
N ASP A 57 -3.74 0.27 -16.31
CA ASP A 57 -4.60 -0.19 -15.21
C ASP A 57 -3.81 -0.90 -14.10
N THR A 58 -2.47 -0.93 -14.18
CA THR A 58 -1.61 -1.43 -13.10
C THR A 58 -0.39 -0.53 -12.87
N CYS A 59 -0.08 -0.31 -11.59
CA CYS A 59 1.13 0.38 -11.17
C CYS A 59 1.85 -0.44 -10.09
N VAL A 60 3.17 -0.35 -10.07
CA VAL A 60 4.01 -0.79 -8.96
C VAL A 60 4.21 0.40 -8.06
N VAL A 61 3.97 0.21 -6.76
CA VAL A 61 4.29 1.20 -5.74
C VAL A 61 5.36 0.61 -4.84
N GLU A 62 6.52 1.24 -4.84
CA GLU A 62 7.66 0.84 -4.02
C GLU A 62 7.75 1.76 -2.80
N LEU A 63 7.78 1.15 -1.61
CA LEU A 63 7.89 1.83 -0.32
C LEU A 63 9.22 1.43 0.31
N LYS A 64 10.11 2.40 0.51
CA LYS A 64 11.41 2.19 1.17
C LYS A 64 11.36 2.88 2.52
N LEU A 65 11.45 2.10 3.59
CA LEU A 65 11.53 2.59 4.97
C LEU A 65 12.98 2.55 5.43
N GLN A 66 13.52 3.70 5.80
CA GLN A 66 14.79 3.81 6.50
C GLN A 66 14.58 3.32 7.94
N LEU A 67 15.12 2.15 8.24
CA LEU A 67 15.10 1.61 9.60
C LEU A 67 16.22 2.29 10.41
N GLU A 68 15.89 2.77 11.59
CA GLU A 68 16.91 3.12 12.58
C GLU A 68 17.54 1.83 13.14
N ASP A 69 18.84 1.88 13.46
CA ASP A 69 19.66 0.75 13.92
C ASP A 69 19.02 -0.06 15.08
N GLN A 70 18.16 0.58 15.89
CA GLN A 70 17.43 -0.06 16.99
C GLN A 70 16.36 -1.07 16.55
N MET A 71 15.85 -0.99 15.31
CA MET A 71 14.83 -1.91 14.78
C MET A 71 15.42 -3.15 14.10
N LEU A 72 16.74 -3.18 13.87
CA LEU A 72 17.45 -4.29 13.23
C LEU A 72 17.99 -5.32 14.25
N GLN A 73 17.77 -5.12 15.55
CA GLN A 73 18.15 -6.13 16.53
C GLN A 73 17.28 -7.38 16.34
N PRO A 74 17.89 -8.54 16.02
CA PRO A 74 17.13 -9.77 15.85
C PRO A 74 16.39 -10.07 17.15
N ILE A 75 15.10 -10.40 17.04
CA ILE A 75 14.32 -10.96 18.14
C ILE A 75 15.08 -12.20 18.61
N ARG A 76 15.80 -12.08 19.74
CA ARG A 76 16.47 -13.22 20.36
C ARG A 76 15.36 -14.19 20.79
N ARG A 77 15.31 -15.34 20.11
CA ARG A 77 14.50 -16.49 20.53
C ARG A 77 15.03 -17.08 21.82
#